data_AF-A0A533VSA1-F1
#
_entry.id   AF-A0A533VSA1-F1
#
_cell.length_a   1.000
_cell.length_b   1.000
_cell.length_c   1.000
_cell.angle_alpha   90.00
_cell.angle_beta   90.00
_cell.angle_gamma   90.00
#
_symmetry.space_group_name_H-M   'P 1'
#
loop_
_entity.id
_entity.type
_entity.pdbx_description
1 polymer ?
#
loop_
_entity_poly.entity_id
_entity_poly.type
_entity_poly.pdbx_seq_one_letter_code
_entity_poly.pdbx_strand_id
1 'polypeptide(L)'
;MEPPGSIGIDVNERNVTTSETSGVTKVFDTSEVAEIKERYRVIRAKIGGKTRQDNGIGQKLYTKYGRRERNRTVQRLHRLSRAIVAR
;
A
#
# COMPACT_ATOMS: atom_id res chain seq x y z
N MET A 1 25.67 -27.44 -9.52
CA MET A 1 24.98 -26.73 -8.43
C MET A 1 23.52 -26.72 -8.77
N GLU A 2 22.66 -27.27 -7.91
CA GLU A 2 21.22 -27.00 -8.04
C GLU A 2 20.94 -25.56 -7.60
N PRO A 3 20.02 -24.85 -8.26
CA PRO A 3 19.67 -23.51 -7.84
C PRO A 3 19.10 -23.56 -6.42
N PRO A 4 19.54 -22.67 -5.50
CA PRO A 4 18.82 -22.48 -4.24
C PRO A 4 17.38 -22.11 -4.61
N GLY A 5 16.41 -22.83 -4.05
CA GLY A 5 15.03 -22.88 -4.53
C GLY A 5 14.40 -21.54 -4.94
N SER A 6 13.44 -21.60 -5.85
CA SER A 6 12.76 -20.39 -6.35
C SER A 6 11.52 -20.04 -5.52
N ILE A 7 11.26 -18.73 -5.39
CA ILE A 7 10.05 -18.18 -4.76
C ILE A 7 9.29 -17.36 -5.80
N GLY A 8 8.08 -17.79 -6.13
CA GLY A 8 7.13 -17.00 -6.90
C GLY A 8 6.41 -16.00 -5.97
N ILE A 9 6.31 -14.74 -6.38
CA ILE A 9 5.60 -13.68 -5.66
C ILE A 9 4.52 -13.11 -6.58
N ASP A 10 3.27 -13.21 -6.16
CA ASP A 10 2.11 -12.58 -6.80
C ASP A 10 1.62 -11.42 -5.94
N VAL A 11 1.42 -10.25 -6.54
CA VAL A 11 1.06 -9.00 -5.82
C VAL A 11 -0.28 -8.49 -6.31
N ASN A 12 -1.27 -8.47 -5.42
CA ASN A 12 -2.60 -7.91 -5.65
C ASN A 12 -2.84 -6.69 -4.75
N GLU A 13 -3.93 -5.95 -5.02
CA GLU A 13 -4.30 -4.78 -4.22
C GLU A 13 -4.58 -5.10 -2.74
N ARG A 14 -5.00 -6.34 -2.45
CA ARG A 14 -5.43 -6.79 -1.12
C ARG A 14 -4.67 -7.97 -0.56
N ASN A 15 -3.80 -8.60 -1.35
CA ASN A 15 -2.90 -9.61 -0.81
C ASN A 15 -1.58 -9.67 -1.60
N VAL A 16 -0.57 -10.26 -0.98
CA VAL A 16 0.65 -10.73 -1.64
C VAL A 16 0.75 -12.22 -1.36
N THR A 17 0.83 -13.04 -2.40
CA THR A 17 0.97 -14.50 -2.28
C THR A 17 2.39 -14.90 -2.65
N THR A 18 3.01 -15.73 -1.83
CA THR A 18 4.34 -16.29 -2.09
C THR A 18 4.27 -17.81 -2.15
N SER A 19 4.83 -18.43 -3.19
CA SER A 19 4.89 -19.88 -3.37
C SER A 19 6.31 -20.35 -3.62
N GLU A 20 6.75 -21.38 -2.91
CA GLU A 20 8.08 -21.97 -3.06
C GLU A 20 8.08 -23.24 -3.90
N THR A 21 9.26 -23.58 -4.44
CA THR A 21 9.51 -24.86 -5.11
C THR A 21 9.27 -26.07 -4.19
N SER A 22 9.35 -25.88 -2.87
CA SER A 22 9.06 -26.88 -1.84
C SER A 22 7.56 -27.15 -1.62
N GLY A 23 6.66 -26.43 -2.30
CA GLY A 23 5.21 -26.55 -2.14
C GLY A 23 4.61 -25.70 -1.01
N VAL A 24 5.42 -24.87 -0.32
CA VAL A 24 4.92 -23.96 0.71
C VAL A 24 4.34 -22.70 0.07
N THR A 25 3.05 -22.45 0.30
CA THR A 25 2.36 -21.22 -0.10
C THR A 25 1.95 -20.40 1.12
N LYS A 26 2.19 -19.08 1.08
CA LYS A 26 1.74 -18.12 2.09
C LYS A 26 1.05 -16.94 1.46
N VAL A 27 0.04 -16.42 2.14
CA VAL A 27 -0.70 -15.22 1.75
C VAL A 27 -0.48 -14.17 2.83
N PHE A 28 -0.01 -12.99 2.41
CA PHE A 28 0.14 -11.81 3.23
C PHE A 28 -0.99 -10.83 2.90
N ASP A 29 -1.73 -10.41 3.92
CA ASP A 29 -2.83 -9.45 3.75
C ASP A 29 -2.30 -8.03 3.48
N THR A 30 -2.76 -7.40 2.40
CA THR A 30 -2.50 -5.98 2.08
C THR A 30 -3.78 -5.13 2.11
N SER A 31 -4.89 -5.66 2.62
CA SER A 31 -6.19 -4.97 2.68
C SER A 31 -6.09 -3.61 3.38
N GLU A 32 -5.26 -3.48 4.42
CA GLU A 32 -5.01 -2.18 5.09
C GLU A 32 -4.47 -1.10 4.13
N VAL A 33 -3.67 -1.48 3.12
CA VAL A 33 -3.15 -0.54 2.12
C VAL A 33 -4.27 -0.08 1.20
N ALA A 34 -5.10 -1.00 0.73
CA ALA A 34 -6.28 -0.67 -0.06
C ALA A 34 -7.26 0.23 0.71
N GLU A 35 -7.49 -0.04 1.99
CA GLU A 35 -8.32 0.81 2.86
C GLU A 35 -7.74 2.21 3.05
N ILE A 36 -6.41 2.32 3.19
CA ILE A 36 -5.75 3.63 3.23
C ILE A 36 -6.02 4.37 1.92
N LYS A 37 -5.82 3.73 0.76
CA LYS A 37 -6.08 4.36 -0.55
C LYS A 37 -7.52 4.85 -0.66
N GLU A 38 -8.49 4.03 -0.30
CA GLU A 38 -9.90 4.38 -0.39
C GLU A 38 -10.27 5.52 0.56
N ARG A 39 -9.81 5.48 1.81
CA ARG A 39 -10.04 6.56 2.78
C ARG A 39 -9.50 7.90 2.28
N TYR A 40 -8.30 7.92 1.68
CA TYR A 40 -7.72 9.15 1.17
C TYR A 40 -8.36 9.60 -0.15
N ARG A 41 -8.94 8.70 -0.96
CA ARG A 41 -9.79 9.04 -2.11
C ARG A 41 -10.99 9.88 -1.67
N VAL A 42 -11.70 9.43 -0.63
CA VAL A 42 -12.84 10.16 -0.06
C VAL A 42 -12.41 11.52 0.50
N ILE A 43 -11.25 11.60 1.18
CA ILE A 43 -10.72 12.87 1.70
C ILE A 43 -10.41 13.85 0.56
N ARG A 44 -9.76 13.39 -0.53
CA ARG A 44 -9.48 14.24 -1.70
C ARG A 44 -10.76 14.77 -2.34
N ALA A 45 -11.79 13.94 -2.50
CA ALA A 45 -13.08 14.39 -3.02
C ALA A 45 -13.71 15.48 -2.14
N LYS A 46 -13.64 15.34 -0.81
CA LYS A 46 -14.11 16.36 0.14
C LYS A 46 -13.31 17.67 0.05
N ILE A 47 -11.99 17.58 -0.15
CA ILE A 47 -11.14 18.77 -0.36
C ILE A 47 -11.59 19.49 -1.64
N GLY A 48 -11.66 18.77 -2.77
CA GLY A 48 -12.05 19.36 -4.05
C GLY A 48 -13.42 20.05 -4.01
N GLY A 49 -14.41 19.45 -3.36
CA GLY A 49 -15.72 20.07 -3.19
C GLY A 49 -15.69 21.34 -2.33
N LYS A 50 -14.88 21.37 -1.26
CA LYS A 50 -14.81 22.51 -0.32
C LYS A 50 -13.88 23.63 -0.75
N THR A 51 -12.89 23.36 -1.58
CA THR A 51 -11.89 24.34 -2.02
C THR A 51 -12.00 24.68 -3.50
N ARG A 52 -13.16 24.45 -4.12
CA ARG A 52 -13.37 24.65 -5.56
C ARG A 52 -13.05 26.08 -6.02
N GLN A 53 -13.27 27.06 -5.15
CA GLN A 53 -13.00 28.48 -5.41
C GLN A 53 -11.67 28.96 -4.82
N ASP A 54 -11.01 28.14 -3.99
CA ASP A 54 -9.75 28.49 -3.32
C ASP A 54 -8.67 27.46 -3.65
N ASN A 55 -8.05 27.67 -4.82
CA ASN A 55 -7.00 26.79 -5.32
C ASN A 55 -5.77 26.78 -4.40
N GLY A 56 -5.49 27.88 -3.70
CA GLY A 56 -4.35 27.98 -2.79
C GLY A 56 -4.52 27.09 -1.56
N ILE A 57 -5.68 27.17 -0.90
CA ILE A 57 -6.03 26.28 0.22
C ILE A 57 -6.16 24.84 -0.27
N GLY A 58 -6.77 24.62 -1.44
CA GLY A 58 -6.90 23.29 -2.05
C GLY A 58 -5.54 22.60 -2.22
N GLN A 59 -4.57 23.29 -2.85
CA GLN A 59 -3.22 22.76 -3.05
C GLN A 59 -2.53 22.41 -1.73
N LYS A 60 -2.62 23.28 -0.72
CA LYS A 60 -2.03 23.02 0.61
C LYS A 60 -2.64 21.77 1.26
N LEU A 61 -3.96 21.59 1.16
CA LEU A 61 -4.64 20.41 1.70
C LEU A 61 -4.28 19.14 0.91
N TYR A 62 -4.25 19.19 -0.42
CA TYR A 62 -3.82 18.05 -1.23
C TYR A 62 -2.40 17.60 -0.90
N THR A 63 -1.46 18.54 -0.79
CA THR A 63 -0.07 18.23 -0.39
C THR A 63 -0.02 17.59 1.00
N LYS A 64 -0.72 18.19 1.98
CA LYS A 64 -0.76 17.68 3.37
C LYS A 64 -1.30 16.26 3.44
N TYR A 65 -2.45 16.00 2.82
CA TYR A 65 -3.10 14.69 2.89
C TYR A 65 -2.43 13.67 1.98
N GLY A 66 -1.88 14.06 0.84
CA GLY A 66 -1.06 13.18 -0.01
C GLY A 66 0.20 12.70 0.71
N ARG A 67 0.90 13.58 1.44
CA ARG A 67 2.05 13.17 2.27
C ARG A 67 1.66 12.20 3.37
N ARG A 68 0.51 12.42 4.05
CA ARG A 68 0.03 11.50 5.10
C ARG A 68 -0.36 10.12 4.55
N GLU A 69 -0.99 10.07 3.37
CA GLU A 69 -1.30 8.81 2.69
C GLU A 69 -0.03 8.04 2.35
N ARG A 70 0.94 8.71 1.73
CA ARG A 70 2.23 8.13 1.35
C ARG A 70 2.95 7.56 2.58
N ASN A 71 3.07 8.34 3.65
CA ASN A 71 3.76 7.91 4.86
C ASN A 71 3.11 6.65 5.47
N ARG A 72 1.77 6.60 5.55
CA ARG A 72 1.06 5.41 6.07
C ARG A 72 1.24 4.21 5.16
N THR A 73 1.12 4.39 3.85
CA THR A 73 1.29 3.32 2.85
C THR A 73 2.69 2.72 2.94
N VAL A 74 3.73 3.56 2.94
CA VAL A 74 5.14 3.13 3.04
C VAL A 74 5.39 2.39 4.35
N GLN A 75 4.86 2.87 5.47
CA GLN A 75 5.02 2.19 6.76
C GLN A 75 4.39 0.79 6.76
N ARG A 76 3.21 0.63 6.15
CA ARG A 76 2.54 -0.68 6.03
C ARG A 76 3.31 -1.62 5.12
N LEU A 77 3.74 -1.14 3.95
CA LEU A 77 4.59 -1.91 3.04
C LEU A 77 5.90 -2.34 3.72
N HIS A 78 6.55 -1.46 4.48
CA HIS A 78 7.77 -1.81 5.20
C HIS A 78 7.56 -2.93 6.23
N ARG A 79 6.43 -2.92 6.95
CA ARG A 79 6.07 -4.00 7.89
C ARG A 79 5.82 -5.32 7.16
N LEU A 80 5.11 -5.27 6.03
CA LEU A 80 4.87 -6.43 5.19
C LEU A 80 6.17 -7.02 4.63
N SER A 81 7.05 -6.16 4.08
CA SER A 81 8.38 -6.58 3.61
C SER A 81 9.20 -7.22 4.73
N ARG A 82 9.17 -6.67 5.95
CA ARG A 82 9.82 -7.32 7.11
C ARG A 82 9.23 -8.69 7.41
N ALA A 83 7.91 -8.85 7.34
CA ALA A 83 7.26 -10.14 7.59
C ALA A 83 7.61 -11.19 6.52
N ILE A 84 7.83 -10.76 5.28
CA ILE A 84 8.29 -11.62 4.19
C ILE A 84 9.75 -12.04 4.40
N VAL A 85 10.63 -11.09 4.78
CA VAL A 85 12.08 -11.32 4.95
C VAL A 85 12.45 -12.02 6.25
N ALA A 86 11.72 -11.81 7.36
CA ALA A 86 11.96 -12.47 8.64
C ALA A 86 11.63 -13.97 8.64
N ARG A 87 11.48 -14.55 7.45
CA ARG A 87 11.23 -15.94 7.19
C ARG A 87 12.53 -16.68 6.93
#